data_AF-A0A7J9RCQ8-F1
#
_entry.id   AF-A0A7J9RCQ8-F1
#
_cell.length_a   1.000
_cell.length_b   1.000
_cell.length_c   1.000
_cell.angle_alpha   90.00
_cell.angle_beta   90.00
_cell.angle_gamma   90.00
#
_symmetry.space_group_name_H-M   'P 1'
#
loop_
_entity.id
_entity.type
_entity.pdbx_description
1 polymer ?
#
loop_
_entity_poly.entity_id
_entity_poly.type
_entity_poly.pdbx_seq_one_letter_code
_entity_poly.pdbx_strand_id
1 'polypeptide(L)'
;MEIVDGPYGLRFIKIESCQVFLGEDKGAWVYASERPRHRVNLPAFLILESPITESQYAEILGDKNQSDEIKDMITNDDVDKICEILSSHYEDDVRRPTQSEWEAAKPMLKLPCGWTELLADEATGNHRGAPLDGRPRIGEMIGPMSGHRVSQSAHPSREGVYACVNTPGDRPLPKVGFRIVISPKREGEVPRVPNNANLSSNIKSELFWTTIVGIIPSFTIPILRGFSSYAIDGWANLLFGGLCAGFVTGAFWRPKRPTWALDSDGEIIQMKD
;
A
#
# COMPACT_ATOMS: atom_id res chain seq x y z
N MET A 1 20.83 14.93 2.16
CA MET A 1 19.43 15.38 2.12
C MET A 1 19.45 16.79 1.56
N GLU A 2 18.98 16.98 0.33
CA GLU A 2 18.87 18.29 -0.28
C GLU A 2 17.52 18.89 0.14
N ILE A 3 17.56 20.05 0.80
CA ILE A 3 16.37 20.77 1.26
C ILE A 3 16.11 21.91 0.30
N VAL A 4 14.86 22.03 -0.14
CA VAL A 4 14.37 23.09 -1.03
C VAL A 4 13.32 23.90 -0.27
N ASP A 5 13.56 25.19 -0.12
CA ASP A 5 12.60 26.11 0.48
C ASP A 5 11.51 26.46 -0.53
N GLY A 6 10.26 26.33 -0.11
CA GLY A 6 9.06 26.67 -0.86
C GLY A 6 8.36 27.93 -0.31
N PRO A 7 7.21 28.32 -0.89
CA PRO A 7 6.42 29.44 -0.39
C PRO A 7 5.84 29.12 1.00
N TYR A 8 5.41 30.15 1.73
CA TYR A 8 4.75 30.01 3.04
C TYR A 8 5.59 29.26 4.09
N GLY A 9 6.92 29.38 4.01
CA GLY A 9 7.84 28.69 4.93
C GLY A 9 7.84 27.16 4.80
N LEU A 10 7.31 26.60 3.70
CA LEU A 10 7.32 25.17 3.43
C LEU A 10 8.75 24.69 3.13
N ARG A 11 9.15 23.55 3.69
CA ARG A 11 10.47 22.96 3.48
C ARG A 11 10.34 21.56 2.90
N PHE A 12 10.85 21.39 1.69
CA PHE A 12 10.79 20.15 0.94
C PHE A 12 12.12 19.41 0.99
N ILE A 13 12.04 18.09 1.01
CA ILE A 13 13.14 17.18 0.76
C ILE A 13 13.06 16.77 -0.70
N LYS A 14 14.17 16.89 -1.42
CA LYS A 14 14.27 16.35 -2.78
C LYS A 14 14.58 14.85 -2.75
N ILE A 15 13.76 14.08 -3.44
CA ILE A 15 13.91 12.65 -3.64
C ILE A 15 14.33 12.43 -5.09
N GLU A 16 15.49 11.79 -5.28
CA GLU A 16 15.96 11.42 -6.61
C GLU A 16 15.09 10.29 -7.20
N SER A 17 15.08 10.17 -8.53
CA SER A 17 14.35 9.09 -9.21
C SER A 17 14.76 7.72 -8.66
N CYS A 18 13.78 6.91 -8.27
CA CYS A 18 14.04 5.66 -7.57
C CYS A 18 12.98 4.61 -7.85
N GLN A 19 13.23 3.39 -7.35
CA GLN A 19 12.28 2.28 -7.41
C GLN A 19 11.90 1.87 -6.01
N VAL A 20 10.61 1.65 -5.78
CA VAL A 20 10.08 1.19 -4.49
C VAL A 20 9.20 -0.04 -4.69
N PHE A 21 9.26 -0.99 -3.75
CA PHE A 21 8.37 -2.15 -3.76
C PHE A 21 7.21 -1.91 -2.80
N LEU A 22 6.00 -2.14 -3.29
CA LEU A 22 4.77 -2.13 -2.49
C LEU A 22 4.08 -3.50 -2.56
N GLY A 23 3.27 -3.81 -1.55
CA GLY A 23 2.58 -5.08 -1.42
C GLY A 23 3.47 -6.25 -1.01
N GLU A 24 2.90 -7.45 -1.01
CA GLU A 24 3.49 -8.67 -0.48
C GLU A 24 3.54 -9.79 -1.54
N ASP A 25 4.61 -10.59 -1.52
CA ASP A 25 4.80 -11.71 -2.46
C ASP A 25 4.45 -13.07 -1.82
N LYS A 26 4.32 -13.15 -0.50
CA LYS A 26 3.95 -14.37 0.22
C LYS A 26 2.62 -14.93 -0.27
N GLY A 27 2.61 -16.22 -0.61
CA GLY A 27 1.43 -16.86 -1.18
C GLY A 27 0.31 -17.17 -0.18
N ALA A 28 0.59 -17.08 1.12
CA ALA A 28 -0.36 -17.43 2.17
C ALA A 28 -1.59 -16.51 2.15
N TRP A 29 -2.76 -17.04 2.51
CA TRP A 29 -4.02 -16.30 2.36
C TRP A 29 -4.15 -15.10 3.29
N VAL A 30 -3.48 -15.11 4.44
CA VAL A 30 -3.45 -13.95 5.36
C VAL A 30 -2.87 -12.69 4.69
N TYR A 31 -2.07 -12.85 3.63
CA TYR A 31 -1.52 -11.75 2.84
C TYR A 31 -2.34 -11.45 1.58
N ALA A 32 -3.60 -11.90 1.48
CA ALA A 32 -4.42 -11.68 0.30
C ALA A 32 -4.74 -10.20 0.02
N SER A 33 -4.99 -9.41 1.06
CA SER A 33 -5.24 -7.98 0.93
C SER A 33 -4.00 -7.22 0.47
N GLU A 34 -2.81 -7.59 0.94
CA GLU A 34 -1.55 -6.91 0.58
C GLU A 34 -0.97 -7.39 -0.76
N ARG A 35 -1.68 -8.22 -1.54
CA ARG A 35 -1.19 -8.76 -2.81
C ARG A 35 -1.73 -8.00 -4.03
N PRO A 36 -1.03 -8.02 -5.17
CA PRO A 36 0.31 -8.56 -5.37
C PRO A 36 1.40 -7.54 -5.01
N ARG A 37 2.60 -8.03 -4.74
CA ARG A 37 3.81 -7.19 -4.74
C ARG A 37 4.05 -6.61 -6.12
N HIS A 38 4.47 -5.35 -6.16
CA HIS A 38 4.83 -4.65 -7.38
C HIS A 38 5.95 -3.63 -7.14
N ARG A 39 6.75 -3.37 -8.18
CA ARG A 39 7.79 -2.35 -8.21
C ARG A 39 7.26 -1.12 -8.91
N VAL A 40 7.30 0.02 -8.22
CA VAL A 40 6.90 1.33 -8.71
C VAL A 40 8.14 2.12 -9.10
N ASN A 41 8.14 2.68 -10.31
CA ASN A 41 9.20 3.57 -10.81
C ASN A 41 8.81 5.02 -10.54
N LEU A 42 9.47 5.66 -9.59
CA LEU A 42 9.20 7.04 -9.21
C LEU A 42 10.14 8.01 -9.96
N PRO A 43 9.63 9.12 -10.52
CA PRO A 43 10.48 10.21 -10.97
C PRO A 43 11.17 10.89 -9.78
N ALA A 44 12.04 11.86 -10.03
CA ALA A 44 12.44 12.76 -8.96
C ALA A 44 11.23 13.62 -8.54
N PHE A 45 11.08 13.88 -7.23
CA PHE A 45 9.99 14.68 -6.68
C PHE A 45 10.42 15.40 -5.41
N LEU A 46 9.62 16.38 -4.98
CA LEU A 46 9.77 17.08 -3.72
C LEU A 46 8.70 16.59 -2.74
N ILE A 47 9.04 16.41 -1.46
CA ILE A 47 8.09 16.02 -0.41
C ILE A 47 8.36 16.83 0.86
N LEU A 48 7.32 17.31 1.54
CA LEU A 48 7.49 18.05 2.79
C LEU A 48 8.19 17.20 3.88
N GLU A 49 9.12 17.82 4.61
CA GLU A 49 9.85 17.18 5.72
C GLU A 49 8.89 16.68 6.82
N SER A 50 7.86 17.48 7.12
CA SER A 50 6.83 17.20 8.12
C SER A 50 5.43 17.44 7.55
N PRO A 51 4.37 16.90 8.19
CA PRO A 51 3.01 17.35 7.92
C PRO A 51 2.86 18.86 8.10
N ILE A 52 1.89 19.45 7.40
CA ILE A 52 1.62 20.89 7.45
C ILE A 52 1.23 21.33 8.87
N THR A 53 1.78 22.45 9.33
CA THR A 53 1.42 23.07 10.63
C THR A 53 0.19 23.95 10.51
N GLU A 54 -0.43 24.31 11.65
CA GLU A 54 -1.53 25.26 11.67
C GLU A 54 -1.13 26.65 11.16
N SER A 55 0.08 27.11 11.48
CA SER A 55 0.65 28.36 11.00
C SER A 55 0.78 28.36 9.47
N GLN A 56 1.39 27.32 8.89
CA GLN A 56 1.52 27.16 7.43
C GLN A 56 0.15 27.06 6.75
N TYR A 57 -0.77 26.27 7.33
CA TYR A 57 -2.13 26.12 6.79
C TYR A 57 -2.87 27.45 6.73
N ALA A 58 -2.83 28.24 7.82
CA ALA A 58 -3.46 29.55 7.88
C ALA A 58 -2.80 30.54 6.91
N GLU A 59 -1.47 30.54 6.81
CA GLU A 59 -0.74 31.45 5.91
C GLU A 59 -1.08 31.19 4.44
N ILE A 60 -1.20 29.92 4.03
CA ILE A 60 -1.61 29.54 2.66
C ILE A 60 -3.03 30.09 2.35
N LEU A 61 -3.93 30.07 3.33
CA LEU A 61 -5.29 30.61 3.19
C LEU A 61 -5.37 32.14 3.31
N GLY A 62 -4.27 32.82 3.63
CA GLY A 62 -4.25 34.27 3.90
C GLY A 62 -4.79 34.67 5.28
N ASP A 63 -4.93 33.71 6.19
CA ASP A 63 -5.32 33.88 7.58
C ASP A 63 -4.09 34.06 8.49
N LYS A 64 -4.33 34.31 9.78
CA LYS A 64 -3.27 34.48 10.79
C LYS A 64 -3.40 33.42 11.89
N ASN A 65 -2.41 32.54 11.99
CA ASN A 65 -2.20 31.64 13.11
C ASN A 65 -0.67 31.55 13.39
N GLN A 66 -0.28 31.48 14.67
CA GLN A 66 1.11 31.39 15.10
C GLN A 66 1.46 30.02 15.74
N SER A 67 0.54 29.06 15.68
CA SER A 67 0.75 27.71 16.20
C SER A 67 1.57 26.86 15.24
N ASP A 68 2.70 26.34 15.73
CA ASP A 68 3.53 25.36 15.01
C ASP A 68 3.09 23.91 15.24
N GLU A 69 1.92 23.70 15.84
CA GLU A 69 1.31 22.37 15.93
C GLU A 69 0.92 21.86 14.55
N ILE A 70 0.90 20.54 14.36
CA ILE A 70 0.47 19.94 13.09
C ILE A 70 -1.03 20.19 12.92
N LYS A 71 -1.44 20.57 11.71
CA LYS A 71 -2.85 20.71 11.36
C LYS A 71 -3.52 19.34 11.28
N ASP A 72 -4.46 19.08 12.18
CA ASP A 72 -5.41 17.96 12.09
C ASP A 72 -6.84 18.43 11.76
N MET A 73 -7.83 17.55 11.90
CA MET A 73 -9.24 17.88 11.65
C MET A 73 -9.47 18.41 10.22
N ILE A 74 -8.79 17.79 9.25
CA ILE A 74 -8.84 18.13 7.82
C ILE A 74 -9.71 17.14 7.04
N THR A 75 -10.37 17.64 6.00
CA THR A 75 -11.11 16.84 5.02
C THR A 75 -10.39 16.77 3.66
N ASN A 76 -10.84 15.91 2.76
CA ASN A 76 -10.40 15.86 1.37
C ASN A 76 -10.52 17.25 0.71
N ASP A 77 -11.67 17.91 0.89
CA ASP A 77 -11.93 19.25 0.33
C ASP A 77 -10.97 20.31 0.87
N ASP A 78 -10.60 20.22 2.15
CA ASP A 78 -9.64 21.15 2.75
C ASP A 78 -8.24 20.96 2.15
N VAL A 79 -7.83 19.70 1.96
CA VAL A 79 -6.56 19.39 1.31
C VAL A 79 -6.57 19.86 -0.14
N ASP A 80 -7.66 19.64 -0.88
CA ASP A 80 -7.75 20.00 -2.28
C ASP A 80 -7.69 21.53 -2.47
N LYS A 81 -8.32 22.32 -1.58
CA LYS A 81 -8.17 23.79 -1.55
C LYS A 81 -6.73 24.23 -1.33
N ILE A 82 -6.01 23.61 -0.38
CA ILE A 82 -4.60 23.91 -0.12
C ILE A 82 -3.75 23.59 -1.34
N CYS A 83 -3.99 22.43 -1.98
CA CYS A 83 -3.27 22.03 -3.18
C CYS A 83 -3.54 22.98 -4.35
N GLU A 84 -4.77 23.45 -4.52
CA GLU A 84 -5.15 24.42 -5.57
C GLU A 84 -4.40 25.75 -5.42
N ILE A 85 -4.35 26.31 -4.21
CA ILE A 85 -3.61 27.55 -3.94
C ILE A 85 -2.12 27.37 -4.20
N LEU A 86 -1.54 26.27 -3.68
CA LEU A 86 -0.12 25.97 -3.85
C LEU A 86 0.25 25.71 -5.32
N SER A 87 -0.66 25.15 -6.12
CA SER A 87 -0.43 24.87 -7.54
C SER A 87 -0.09 26.11 -8.37
N SER A 88 -0.46 27.31 -7.92
CA SER A 88 -0.07 28.56 -8.59
C SER A 88 1.44 28.87 -8.53
N HIS A 89 2.16 28.22 -7.61
CA HIS A 89 3.60 28.42 -7.40
C HIS A 89 4.47 27.37 -8.12
N TYR A 90 3.87 26.36 -8.74
CA TYR A 90 4.58 25.23 -9.33
C TYR A 90 4.01 24.86 -10.70
N GLU A 91 4.88 24.50 -11.65
CA GLU A 91 4.46 23.96 -12.94
C GLU A 91 4.00 22.48 -12.82
N ASP A 92 4.56 21.78 -11.85
CA ASP A 92 4.35 20.37 -11.53
C ASP A 92 3.03 20.11 -10.78
N ASP A 93 2.72 18.83 -10.53
CA ASP A 93 1.53 18.38 -9.81
C ASP A 93 1.71 18.53 -8.29
N VAL A 94 0.86 19.33 -7.65
CA VAL A 94 0.87 19.58 -6.20
C VAL A 94 -0.27 18.82 -5.55
N ARG A 95 0.06 17.88 -4.67
CA ARG A 95 -0.93 17.00 -4.03
C ARG A 95 -0.38 16.35 -2.77
N ARG A 96 -1.17 15.49 -2.13
CA ARG A 96 -0.67 14.53 -1.12
C ARG A 96 0.32 13.54 -1.75
N PRO A 97 1.28 12.99 -0.98
CA PRO A 97 2.09 11.87 -1.44
C PRO A 97 1.23 10.66 -1.77
N THR A 98 1.62 9.89 -2.78
CA THR A 98 1.14 8.52 -2.95
C THR A 98 1.81 7.59 -1.93
N GLN A 99 1.28 6.38 -1.78
CA GLN A 99 1.88 5.33 -0.96
C GLN A 99 3.31 5.02 -1.37
N SER A 100 3.61 5.02 -2.67
CA SER A 100 4.96 4.77 -3.18
C SER A 100 5.91 5.92 -2.89
N GLU A 101 5.48 7.18 -3.09
CA GLU A 101 6.28 8.36 -2.76
C GLU A 101 6.57 8.44 -1.26
N TRP A 102 5.57 8.17 -0.42
CA TRP A 102 5.74 8.15 1.03
C TRP A 102 6.70 7.03 1.46
N GLU A 103 6.55 5.81 0.93
CA GLU A 103 7.44 4.69 1.28
C GLU A 103 8.89 4.92 0.80
N ALA A 104 9.08 5.56 -0.37
CA ALA A 104 10.40 5.95 -0.87
C ALA A 104 11.09 6.99 0.03
N ALA A 105 10.32 7.94 0.57
CA ALA A 105 10.84 9.00 1.42
C ALA A 105 10.91 8.62 2.92
N LYS A 106 10.23 7.55 3.34
CA LYS A 106 10.06 7.10 4.73
C LYS A 106 11.29 7.18 5.63
N PRO A 107 12.53 6.82 5.21
CA PRO A 107 13.71 6.94 6.08
C PRO A 107 14.04 8.37 6.49
N MET A 108 13.51 9.37 5.77
CA MET A 108 13.78 10.80 5.98
C MET A 108 12.58 11.55 6.56
N LEU A 109 11.38 10.95 6.53
CA LEU A 109 10.16 11.61 7.00
C LEU A 109 10.05 11.53 8.53
N LYS A 110 9.50 12.60 9.11
CA LYS A 110 9.06 12.61 10.51
C LYS A 110 7.52 12.64 10.52
N LEU A 111 6.93 11.72 11.27
CA LEU A 111 5.51 11.72 11.62
C LEU A 111 5.43 11.37 13.12
N PRO A 112 4.87 12.26 13.96
CA PRO A 112 4.88 12.03 15.40
C PRO A 112 4.07 10.79 15.81
N CYS A 113 4.43 10.18 16.94
CA CYS A 113 3.72 9.01 17.46
C CYS A 113 2.22 9.26 17.62
N GLY A 114 1.41 8.29 17.18
CA GLY A 114 -0.05 8.35 17.25
C GLY A 114 -0.72 9.28 16.24
N TRP A 115 0.04 9.90 15.32
CA TRP A 115 -0.50 10.63 14.18
C TRP A 115 -0.75 9.72 12.99
N THR A 116 -1.73 10.09 12.18
CA THR A 116 -2.02 9.46 10.90
C THR A 116 -1.94 10.50 9.80
N GLU A 117 -1.38 10.11 8.67
CA GLU A 117 -1.21 10.98 7.51
C GLU A 117 -2.06 10.48 6.34
N LEU A 118 -2.93 11.33 5.79
CA LEU A 118 -3.71 11.02 4.60
C LEU A 118 -2.85 11.10 3.35
N LEU A 119 -2.87 10.02 2.55
CA LEU A 119 -2.20 9.96 1.26
C LEU A 119 -3.16 10.30 0.12
N ALA A 120 -2.62 10.41 -1.10
CA ALA A 120 -3.41 10.69 -2.30
C ALA A 120 -4.25 9.49 -2.77
N ASP A 121 -3.75 8.26 -2.56
CA ASP A 121 -4.41 7.05 -3.03
C ASP A 121 -5.75 6.81 -2.32
N GLU A 122 -6.76 6.42 -3.09
CA GLU A 122 -8.02 5.92 -2.55
C GLU A 122 -7.83 4.56 -1.88
N ALA A 123 -8.59 4.33 -0.81
CA ALA A 123 -8.62 3.06 -0.12
C ALA A 123 -9.11 1.95 -1.06
N THR A 124 -8.30 0.90 -1.22
CA THR A 124 -8.65 -0.27 -2.04
C THR A 124 -8.44 -1.56 -1.25
N GLY A 125 -9.09 -2.64 -1.68
CA GLY A 125 -9.01 -3.93 -0.98
C GLY A 125 -7.73 -4.70 -1.24
N ASN A 126 -6.98 -4.34 -2.29
CA ASN A 126 -5.70 -4.94 -2.64
C ASN A 126 -4.91 -4.12 -3.68
N HIS A 127 -3.69 -4.54 -4.03
CA HIS A 127 -2.82 -3.85 -4.97
C HIS A 127 -3.07 -4.18 -6.46
N ARG A 128 -4.14 -4.92 -6.81
CA ARG A 128 -4.51 -5.10 -8.23
C ARG A 128 -5.07 -3.81 -8.77
N GLY A 129 -4.67 -3.39 -9.97
CA GLY A 129 -5.02 -2.09 -10.52
C GLY A 129 -4.12 -0.94 -10.04
N ALA A 130 -3.21 -1.20 -9.10
CA ALA A 130 -2.29 -0.17 -8.59
C ALA A 130 -1.38 0.38 -9.70
N PRO A 131 -1.16 1.71 -9.76
CA PRO A 131 -0.20 2.32 -10.67
C PRO A 131 1.24 1.84 -10.44
N LEU A 132 1.99 1.63 -11.53
CA LEU A 132 3.39 1.20 -11.51
C LEU A 132 4.39 2.36 -11.71
N ASP A 133 3.89 3.56 -11.94
CA ASP A 133 4.69 4.78 -12.04
C ASP A 133 4.56 5.67 -10.79
N GLY A 134 3.61 5.41 -9.90
CA GLY A 134 3.41 6.22 -8.68
C GLY A 134 2.58 7.47 -8.91
N ARG A 135 1.80 7.55 -10.00
CA ARG A 135 0.60 8.39 -10.04
C ARG A 135 -0.41 7.92 -8.98
N PRO A 136 -1.24 8.81 -8.42
CA PRO A 136 -2.21 8.44 -7.40
C PRO A 136 -3.27 7.50 -7.97
N ARG A 137 -3.70 6.54 -7.16
CA ARG A 137 -4.81 5.63 -7.47
C ARG A 137 -6.14 6.27 -7.07
N ILE A 138 -6.93 6.71 -8.04
CA ILE A 138 -8.18 7.48 -7.85
C ILE A 138 -9.32 6.86 -8.67
N GLY A 139 -10.56 7.04 -8.23
CA GLY A 139 -11.78 6.76 -8.99
C GLY A 139 -12.15 5.28 -9.07
N GLU A 140 -11.63 4.44 -8.17
CA GLU A 140 -11.81 2.99 -8.25
C GLU A 140 -12.75 2.43 -7.17
N MET A 141 -12.93 3.15 -6.05
CA MET A 141 -13.70 2.62 -4.93
C MET A 141 -15.16 3.07 -4.96
N ILE A 142 -16.07 2.14 -5.28
CA ILE A 142 -17.52 2.34 -5.15
C ILE A 142 -17.99 1.68 -3.85
N GLY A 143 -18.76 2.41 -3.04
CA GLY A 143 -19.41 1.87 -1.84
C GLY A 143 -18.96 2.54 -0.53
N PRO A 144 -19.07 1.84 0.62
CA PRO A 144 -18.85 2.45 1.94
C PRO A 144 -17.44 2.99 2.22
N MET A 145 -16.46 2.63 1.39
CA MET A 145 -15.08 3.13 1.46
C MET A 145 -14.80 4.24 0.44
N SER A 146 -15.82 4.67 -0.33
CA SER A 146 -15.70 5.84 -1.20
C SER A 146 -15.29 7.05 -0.37
N GLY A 147 -14.32 7.83 -0.85
CA GLY A 147 -13.77 8.98 -0.13
C GLY A 147 -12.78 8.66 0.99
N HIS A 148 -12.61 7.37 1.34
CA HIS A 148 -11.52 6.95 2.21
C HIS A 148 -10.19 6.97 1.45
N ARG A 149 -9.12 7.37 2.14
CA ARG A 149 -7.76 7.40 1.60
C ARG A 149 -6.92 6.31 2.25
N VAL A 150 -5.94 5.82 1.51
CA VAL A 150 -4.79 5.14 2.10
C VAL A 150 -4.10 6.15 3.03
N SER A 151 -3.60 5.68 4.17
CA SER A 151 -2.96 6.52 5.17
C SER A 151 -1.82 5.80 5.85
N GLN A 152 -0.84 6.56 6.32
CA GLN A 152 0.26 6.04 7.12
C GLN A 152 0.05 6.45 8.57
N SER A 153 -0.19 5.47 9.42
CA SER A 153 -0.41 5.68 10.85
C SER A 153 0.85 5.36 11.63
N ALA A 154 1.38 6.33 12.37
CA ALA A 154 2.49 6.13 13.27
C ALA A 154 2.06 5.39 14.53
N HIS A 155 2.90 4.45 14.98
CA HIS A 155 2.65 3.72 16.22
C HIS A 155 2.46 4.71 17.40
N PRO A 156 1.54 4.44 18.34
CA PRO A 156 1.21 5.40 19.42
C PRO A 156 2.38 5.77 20.34
N SER A 157 3.40 4.92 20.44
CA SER A 157 4.52 5.07 21.37
C SER A 157 5.90 4.70 20.82
N ARG A 158 6.01 4.29 19.54
CA ARG A 158 7.28 3.81 18.96
C ARG A 158 7.58 4.62 17.70
N GLU A 159 8.63 5.42 17.76
CA GLU A 159 9.07 6.21 16.62
C GLU A 159 9.54 5.32 15.46
N GLY A 160 9.33 5.79 14.23
CA GLY A 160 9.75 5.08 13.02
C GLY A 160 8.93 3.82 12.68
N VAL A 161 7.92 3.48 13.48
CA VAL A 161 7.02 2.34 13.22
C VAL A 161 5.72 2.86 12.64
N TYR A 162 5.37 2.37 11.46
CA TYR A 162 4.20 2.82 10.70
C TYR A 162 3.36 1.64 10.24
N ALA A 163 2.05 1.85 10.15
CA ALA A 163 1.10 0.92 9.57
C ALA A 163 0.30 1.61 8.47
N CYS A 164 0.15 0.93 7.34
CA CYS A 164 -0.76 1.33 6.29
C CYS A 164 -2.20 1.05 6.75
N VAL A 165 -3.06 2.06 6.73
CA VAL A 165 -4.47 1.96 7.14
C VAL A 165 -5.36 2.72 6.15
N ASN A 166 -6.66 2.49 6.22
CA ASN A 166 -7.64 3.27 5.48
C ASN A 166 -8.32 4.25 6.43
N THR A 167 -8.24 5.54 6.11
CA THR A 167 -8.82 6.62 6.92
C THR A 167 -9.90 7.36 6.14
N PRO A 168 -11.06 7.67 6.75
CA PRO A 168 -12.04 8.55 6.13
C PRO A 168 -11.47 9.92 5.83
N GLY A 169 -11.55 10.36 4.58
CA GLY A 169 -11.15 11.71 4.18
C GLY A 169 -12.30 12.73 4.19
N ASP A 170 -13.56 12.29 4.20
CA ASP A 170 -14.72 13.21 4.06
C ASP A 170 -15.21 13.80 5.37
N ARG A 171 -14.51 13.55 6.48
CA ARG A 171 -14.83 14.10 7.79
C ARG A 171 -13.57 14.43 8.57
N PRO A 172 -13.58 15.49 9.39
CA PRO A 172 -12.43 15.86 10.18
C PRO A 172 -12.20 14.84 11.31
N LEU A 173 -10.95 14.45 11.51
CA LEU A 173 -10.53 13.51 12.56
C LEU A 173 -9.33 14.07 13.34
N PRO A 174 -9.29 13.87 14.67
CA PRO A 174 -8.17 14.33 15.49
C PRO A 174 -6.90 13.54 15.16
N LYS A 175 -5.74 14.20 15.21
CA LYS A 175 -4.43 13.63 14.87
C LYS A 175 -4.34 12.99 13.47
N VAL A 176 -5.19 13.45 12.55
CA VAL A 176 -5.15 13.10 11.13
C VAL A 176 -4.74 14.33 10.35
N GLY A 177 -3.51 14.34 9.86
CA GLY A 177 -2.94 15.43 9.08
C GLY A 177 -2.57 14.99 7.66
N PHE A 178 -1.82 15.83 6.96
CA PHE A 178 -1.33 15.56 5.62
C PHE A 178 -0.03 16.31 5.36
N ARG A 179 0.72 15.85 4.36
CA ARG A 179 1.85 16.57 3.79
C ARG A 179 1.66 16.71 2.28
N ILE A 180 2.48 17.55 1.66
CA ILE A 180 2.43 17.84 0.24
C ILE A 180 3.66 17.26 -0.46
N VAL A 181 3.45 16.83 -1.70
CA VAL A 181 4.47 16.54 -2.69
C VAL A 181 4.30 17.46 -3.89
N ILE A 182 5.40 17.70 -4.58
CA ILE A 182 5.45 18.30 -5.91
C ILE A 182 6.10 17.26 -6.82
N SER A 183 5.33 16.70 -7.73
CA SER A 183 5.76 15.63 -8.62
C SER A 183 5.57 16.05 -10.08
N PRO A 184 6.49 15.67 -10.99
CA PRO A 184 6.30 15.90 -12.41
C PRO A 184 4.96 15.38 -12.92
N LYS A 185 4.28 16.22 -13.72
CA LYS A 185 3.09 15.80 -14.47
C LYS A 185 3.47 14.74 -15.49
N ARG A 186 2.62 13.71 -15.62
CA ARG A 186 2.86 12.57 -16.49
C ARG A 186 1.67 12.35 -17.40
N GLU A 187 1.96 12.41 -18.70
CA GLU A 187 0.98 12.25 -19.77
C GLU A 187 0.81 10.78 -20.17
N GLY A 188 -0.31 10.47 -20.82
CA GLY A 188 -0.60 9.14 -21.35
C GLY A 188 -1.23 8.18 -20.33
N GLU A 189 -1.41 6.93 -20.76
CA GLU A 189 -2.07 5.89 -19.97
C GLU A 189 -1.25 5.52 -18.72
N VAL A 190 -1.94 5.21 -17.62
CA VAL A 190 -1.31 4.77 -16.37
C VAL A 190 -0.95 3.28 -16.48
N PRO A 191 0.34 2.90 -16.47
CA PRO A 191 0.71 1.50 -16.40
C PRO A 191 0.29 0.94 -15.04
N ARG A 192 -0.48 -0.15 -15.04
CA ARG A 192 -1.12 -0.69 -13.83
C ARG A 192 -0.86 -2.17 -13.65
N VAL A 193 -0.84 -2.59 -12.40
CA VAL A 193 -0.93 -4.01 -12.04
C VAL A 193 -2.23 -4.58 -12.62
N PRO A 194 -2.23 -5.79 -13.22
CA PRO A 194 -3.45 -6.38 -13.77
C PRO A 194 -4.57 -6.55 -12.74
N ASN A 195 -5.76 -6.07 -13.12
CA ASN A 195 -6.97 -6.03 -12.29
C ASN A 195 -7.42 -7.41 -11.80
N ASN A 196 -7.26 -8.44 -12.64
CA ASN A 196 -7.77 -9.78 -12.34
C ASN A 196 -6.65 -10.72 -11.89
N ALA A 197 -6.96 -11.51 -10.86
CA ALA A 197 -6.15 -12.67 -10.51
C ALA A 197 -6.34 -13.77 -11.56
N ASN A 198 -5.28 -14.51 -11.87
CA ASN A 198 -5.41 -15.73 -12.67
C ASN A 198 -6.05 -16.84 -11.82
N LEU A 199 -7.39 -16.89 -11.81
CA LEU A 199 -8.16 -17.82 -11.01
C LEU A 199 -7.80 -19.28 -11.30
N SER A 200 -7.63 -19.64 -12.57
CA SER A 200 -7.24 -21.00 -12.97
C SER A 200 -5.88 -21.39 -12.39
N SER A 201 -4.89 -20.50 -12.49
CA SER A 201 -3.58 -20.74 -11.89
C SER A 201 -3.64 -20.87 -10.36
N ASN A 202 -4.51 -20.09 -9.71
CA ASN A 202 -4.69 -20.16 -8.26
C ASN A 202 -5.31 -21.49 -7.83
N ILE A 203 -6.37 -21.94 -8.51
CA ILE A 203 -7.03 -23.22 -8.21
C ILE A 203 -6.06 -24.39 -8.42
N LYS A 204 -5.33 -24.40 -9.53
CA LYS A 204 -4.33 -25.47 -9.82
C LYS A 204 -3.25 -25.53 -8.74
N SER A 205 -2.73 -24.37 -8.33
CA SER A 205 -1.74 -24.30 -7.26
C SER A 205 -2.30 -24.78 -5.93
N GLU A 206 -3.55 -24.43 -5.61
CA GLU A 206 -4.18 -24.81 -4.35
C GLU A 206 -4.46 -26.32 -4.28
N LEU A 207 -4.95 -26.91 -5.37
CA LEU A 207 -5.15 -28.36 -5.47
C LEU A 207 -3.83 -29.11 -5.31
N PHE A 208 -2.76 -28.62 -5.95
CA PHE A 208 -1.41 -29.22 -5.84
C PHE A 208 -0.89 -29.19 -4.40
N TRP A 209 -0.91 -28.03 -3.74
CA TRP A 209 -0.36 -27.91 -2.39
C TRP A 209 -1.23 -28.57 -1.32
N THR A 210 -2.56 -28.53 -1.46
CA THR A 210 -3.46 -29.28 -0.58
C THR A 210 -3.21 -30.78 -0.68
N THR A 211 -2.91 -31.28 -1.89
CA THR A 211 -2.57 -32.70 -2.08
C THR A 211 -1.23 -33.03 -1.43
N ILE A 212 -0.18 -32.24 -1.65
CA ILE A 212 1.18 -32.53 -1.17
C ILE A 212 1.34 -32.36 0.34
N VAL A 213 0.76 -31.31 0.92
CA VAL A 213 0.96 -30.96 2.34
C VAL A 213 -0.15 -31.55 3.21
N GLY A 214 -1.32 -31.78 2.63
CA GLY A 214 -2.50 -32.27 3.35
C GLY A 214 -2.74 -33.76 3.13
N ILE A 215 -3.16 -34.12 1.92
CA ILE A 215 -3.65 -35.47 1.60
C ILE A 215 -2.52 -36.51 1.67
N ILE A 216 -1.39 -36.30 1.01
CA ILE A 216 -0.30 -37.29 1.00
C ILE A 216 0.18 -37.61 2.44
N PRO A 217 0.46 -36.62 3.31
CA PRO A 217 0.86 -36.87 4.68
C PRO A 217 -0.23 -37.57 5.50
N SER A 218 -1.51 -37.25 5.28
CA SER A 218 -2.60 -37.87 6.03
C SER A 218 -2.70 -39.38 5.79
N PHE A 219 -2.37 -39.86 4.59
CA PHE A 219 -2.28 -41.30 4.31
C PHE A 219 -0.92 -41.91 4.65
N THR A 220 0.17 -41.18 4.42
CA THR A 220 1.53 -41.69 4.62
C THR A 220 1.83 -41.95 6.10
N ILE A 221 1.38 -41.06 6.99
CA ILE A 221 1.67 -41.15 8.42
C ILE A 221 1.10 -42.44 9.06
N PRO A 222 -0.19 -42.81 8.85
CA PRO A 222 -0.74 -44.08 9.34
C PRO A 222 -0.01 -45.31 8.80
N ILE A 223 0.32 -45.33 7.50
CA ILE A 223 1.02 -46.45 6.85
C ILE A 223 2.40 -46.66 7.48
N LEU A 224 3.18 -45.59 7.65
CA LEU A 224 4.50 -45.66 8.29
C LEU A 224 4.43 -46.04 9.77
N ARG A 225 3.29 -45.81 10.43
CA ARG A 225 3.04 -46.21 11.83
C ARG A 225 2.44 -47.60 11.99
N GLY A 226 2.29 -48.37 10.91
CA GLY A 226 1.77 -49.74 10.94
C GLY A 226 0.24 -49.85 10.97
N PHE A 227 -0.49 -48.75 10.74
CA PHE A 227 -1.96 -48.73 10.66
C PHE A 227 -2.45 -48.83 9.20
N SER A 228 -1.88 -49.75 8.42
CA SER A 228 -2.16 -49.86 6.99
C SER A 228 -3.62 -50.24 6.67
N SER A 229 -4.27 -51.04 7.53
CA SER A 229 -5.71 -51.35 7.38
C SER A 229 -6.58 -50.10 7.53
N TYR A 230 -6.23 -49.20 8.45
CA TYR A 230 -6.94 -47.93 8.64
C TYR A 230 -6.84 -47.01 7.42
N ALA A 231 -5.75 -47.08 6.65
CA ALA A 231 -5.63 -46.32 5.41
C ALA A 231 -6.66 -46.74 4.35
N ILE A 232 -7.12 -47.99 4.40
CA ILE A 232 -8.12 -48.56 3.49
C ILE A 232 -9.52 -48.37 4.09
N ASP A 233 -9.74 -48.78 5.33
CA ASP A 233 -11.07 -48.77 5.95
C ASP A 233 -11.50 -47.36 6.39
N GLY A 234 -10.55 -46.53 6.78
CA GLY A 234 -10.74 -45.16 7.27
C GLY A 234 -10.42 -44.08 6.25
N TRP A 235 -10.30 -44.42 4.96
CA TRP A 235 -9.82 -43.52 3.91
C TRP A 235 -10.56 -42.17 3.85
N ALA A 236 -11.87 -42.16 4.10
CA ALA A 236 -12.68 -40.94 4.07
C ALA A 236 -12.24 -39.94 5.16
N ASN A 237 -11.93 -40.43 6.37
CA ASN A 237 -11.44 -39.61 7.47
C ASN A 237 -10.05 -39.06 7.18
N LEU A 238 -9.18 -39.87 6.57
CA LEU A 238 -7.84 -39.44 6.18
C LEU A 238 -7.86 -38.41 5.07
N LEU A 239 -8.74 -38.58 4.07
CA LEU A 239 -8.93 -37.61 3.01
C LEU A 239 -9.45 -36.29 3.58
N PHE A 240 -10.50 -36.33 4.41
CA PHE A 240 -11.06 -35.13 5.02
C PHE A 240 -10.04 -34.43 5.92
N GLY A 241 -9.34 -35.16 6.79
CA GLY A 241 -8.27 -34.63 7.63
C GLY A 241 -7.14 -34.02 6.79
N GLY A 242 -6.78 -34.66 5.68
CA GLY A 242 -5.79 -34.15 4.73
C GLY A 242 -6.24 -32.86 4.04
N LEU A 243 -7.49 -32.78 3.60
CA LEU A 243 -8.07 -31.56 3.03
C LEU A 243 -8.08 -30.42 4.06
N CYS A 244 -8.48 -30.69 5.30
CA CYS A 244 -8.46 -29.70 6.39
C CYS A 244 -7.04 -29.22 6.68
N ALA A 245 -6.07 -30.13 6.81
CA ALA A 245 -4.67 -29.78 7.04
C ALA A 245 -4.10 -28.97 5.86
N GLY A 246 -4.35 -29.41 4.63
CA GLY A 246 -3.94 -28.71 3.41
C GLY A 246 -4.53 -27.29 3.34
N PHE A 247 -5.81 -27.13 3.65
CA PHE A 247 -6.48 -25.83 3.70
C PHE A 247 -5.88 -24.92 4.79
N VAL A 248 -5.76 -25.40 6.02
CA VAL A 248 -5.21 -24.62 7.14
C VAL A 248 -3.77 -24.21 6.87
N THR A 249 -2.95 -25.08 6.28
CA THR A 249 -1.58 -24.69 5.91
C THR A 249 -1.57 -23.57 4.88
N GLY A 250 -2.59 -23.45 4.02
CA GLY A 250 -2.72 -22.36 3.04
C GLY A 250 -2.95 -20.98 3.66
N ALA A 251 -3.55 -20.94 4.85
CA ALA A 251 -3.67 -19.70 5.60
C ALA A 251 -2.29 -19.14 5.99
N PHE A 252 -1.33 -20.00 6.35
CA PHE A 252 -0.02 -19.60 6.87
C PHE A 252 1.12 -19.69 5.85
N TRP A 253 1.03 -20.59 4.86
CA TRP A 253 2.09 -20.83 3.90
C TRP A 253 1.60 -21.32 2.53
N ARG A 254 2.08 -20.64 1.49
CA ARG A 254 2.15 -21.08 0.09
C ARG A 254 3.41 -20.46 -0.54
N PRO A 255 3.92 -21.01 -1.65
CA PRO A 255 5.05 -20.40 -2.36
C PRO A 255 4.80 -18.94 -2.72
N LYS A 256 5.91 -18.20 -2.84
CA LYS A 256 5.90 -16.82 -3.28
C LYS A 256 5.20 -16.65 -4.65
N ARG A 257 4.60 -15.49 -4.84
CA ARG A 257 3.92 -15.08 -6.05
C ARG A 257 4.82 -14.12 -6.85
N PRO A 258 4.65 -14.02 -8.18
CA PRO A 258 5.42 -13.10 -8.99
C PRO A 258 5.21 -11.64 -8.57
N THR A 259 6.26 -10.85 -8.72
CA THR A 259 6.23 -9.39 -8.50
C THR A 259 5.99 -8.69 -9.84
N TRP A 260 5.07 -7.74 -9.89
CA TRP A 260 4.82 -6.95 -11.11
C TRP A 260 5.77 -5.78 -11.21
N ALA A 261 6.23 -5.44 -12.41
CA ALA A 261 7.10 -4.30 -12.64
C ALA A 261 6.95 -3.80 -14.08
N LEU A 262 7.56 -2.65 -14.36
CA LEU A 262 7.83 -2.21 -15.73
C LEU A 262 9.25 -2.60 -16.13
N ASP A 263 9.41 -3.00 -17.39
CA ASP A 263 10.71 -3.17 -18.03
C ASP A 263 11.29 -1.83 -18.53
N SER A 264 12.36 -1.87 -19.32
CA SER A 264 13.00 -0.68 -19.89
C SER A 264 12.14 0.04 -20.93
N ASP A 265 11.23 -0.69 -21.56
CA ASP A 265 10.40 -0.20 -22.67
C ASP A 265 9.05 0.32 -22.14
N GLY A 266 8.79 0.17 -20.84
CA GLY A 266 7.56 0.58 -20.17
C GLY A 266 6.47 -0.50 -20.16
N GLU A 267 6.81 -1.72 -20.57
CA GLU A 267 5.86 -2.83 -20.63
C GLU A 267 5.75 -3.56 -19.30
N ILE A 268 4.54 -4.05 -19.01
CA ILE A 268 4.23 -4.72 -17.74
C ILE A 268 4.77 -6.14 -17.76
N ILE A 269 5.70 -6.43 -16.85
CA ILE A 269 6.34 -7.73 -16.71
C ILE A 269 6.11 -8.35 -15.33
N GLN A 270 6.27 -9.68 -15.26
CA GLN A 270 6.39 -10.41 -14.01
C GLN A 270 7.86 -10.71 -13.73
N MET A 271 8.41 -10.11 -12.67
CA MET A 271 9.70 -10.49 -12.13
C MET A 271 9.56 -11.88 -11.48
N LYS A 272 10.43 -12.81 -11.90
CA LYS A 272 10.63 -14.06 -11.18
C LYS A 272 11.79 -13.83 -10.20
N ASP A 273 11.52 -14.04 -8.92
CA ASP A 273 12.55 -14.23 -7.90
C ASP A 273 13.38 -15.48 -8.24
#